data_AF-A0AAW2N951-F1
#
_entry.id   AF-A0AAW2N951-F1
#
_cell.length_a   1.000
_cell.length_b   1.000
_cell.length_c   1.000
_cell.angle_alpha   90.00
_cell.angle_beta   90.00
_cell.angle_gamma   90.00
#
_symmetry.space_group_name_H-M   'P 1'
#
loop_
_entity.id
_entity.type
_entity.pdbx_description
1 polymer ?
#
loop_
_entity_poly.entity_id
_entity_poly.type
_entity_poly.pdbx_seq_one_letter_code
_entity_poly.pdbx_strand_id
1 'polypeptide(L)'
;MFDYLFVLVMEVLHMLLQQLIDQDLGFSFHWRSCELGLFQLCFADDLLLFCKADVSSVSVFKRDLDSFASLSNLHANPTKKGHLIISQFALDVRSDLLAILDLQEGRIPIRYIRLPLLSSCLSISNCKPLLMKIDSRIKGWEGV
;
A
#
# COMPACT_ATOMS: atom_id res chain seq x y z
N MET A 1 3.51 24.30 0.86
CA MET A 1 3.27 24.54 -0.58
C MET A 1 3.56 23.30 -1.43
N PHE A 2 4.40 22.37 -0.98
CA PHE A 2 4.69 21.10 -1.70
C PHE A 2 3.66 19.98 -1.49
N ASP A 3 2.88 20.00 -0.39
CA ASP A 3 1.99 18.89 -0.05
C ASP A 3 0.80 18.76 -1.01
N TYR A 4 0.24 19.89 -1.47
CA TYR A 4 -0.87 19.88 -2.43
C TYR A 4 -0.46 19.38 -3.81
N LEU A 5 0.76 19.69 -4.26
CA LEU A 5 1.27 19.18 -5.53
C LEU A 5 1.43 17.66 -5.46
N PHE A 6 1.93 17.14 -4.34
CA PHE A 6 2.04 15.71 -4.14
C PHE A 6 0.65 15.03 -4.16
N VAL A 7 -0.36 15.63 -3.51
CA VAL A 7 -1.74 15.13 -3.57
C VAL A 7 -2.26 15.10 -5.02
N LEU A 8 -2.04 16.15 -5.81
CA LEU A 8 -2.43 16.16 -7.22
C LEU A 8 -1.71 15.09 -8.04
N VAL A 9 -0.43 14.86 -7.79
CA VAL A 9 0.34 13.81 -8.48
C VAL A 9 -0.17 12.42 -8.11
N MET A 10 -0.54 12.19 -6.84
CA MET A 10 -1.18 10.93 -6.42
C MET A 10 -2.59 10.76 -6.99
N GLU A 11 -3.34 11.85 -7.18
CA GLU A 11 -4.64 11.82 -7.87
C GLU A 11 -4.47 11.37 -9.33
N VAL A 12 -3.41 11.81 -10.01
CA VAL A 12 -3.09 11.32 -11.37
C VAL A 12 -2.79 9.83 -11.36
N LEU A 13 -2.01 9.33 -10.39
CA LEU A 13 -1.78 7.90 -10.23
C LEU A 13 -3.10 7.14 -10.03
N HIS A 14 -4.00 7.67 -9.20
CA HIS A 14 -5.31 7.08 -8.95
C HIS A 14 -6.15 6.99 -10.22
N MET A 15 -6.21 8.07 -11.01
CA MET A 15 -6.95 8.09 -12.28
C MET A 15 -6.39 7.11 -13.31
N LEU A 16 -5.05 6.97 -13.40
CA LEU A 16 -4.42 5.99 -14.29
C LEU A 16 -4.78 4.56 -13.90
N LEU A 17 -4.65 4.24 -12.61
CA LEU A 17 -5.04 2.93 -12.06
C LEU A 17 -6.50 2.61 -12.33
N GLN A 18 -7.40 3.56 -12.05
CA GLN A 18 -8.81 3.36 -12.28
C GLN A 18 -9.11 3.12 -13.76
N GLN A 19 -8.47 3.87 -14.66
CA GLN A 19 -8.66 3.71 -16.09
C GLN A 19 -8.23 2.31 -16.58
N LEU A 20 -7.09 1.78 -16.14
CA LEU A 20 -6.69 0.43 -16.53
C LEU A 20 -7.57 -0.65 -15.89
N ILE A 21 -7.99 -0.48 -14.64
CA ILE A 21 -8.91 -1.42 -13.98
C ILE A 21 -10.26 -1.48 -14.72
N ASP A 22 -10.77 -0.33 -15.17
CA ASP A 22 -12.04 -0.26 -15.90
C ASP A 22 -11.94 -0.84 -17.33
N GLN A 23 -10.75 -0.82 -17.94
CA GLN A 23 -10.51 -1.31 -19.31
C GLN A 23 -10.05 -2.77 -19.36
N ASP A 24 -9.31 -3.24 -18.35
CA ASP A 24 -8.69 -4.56 -18.33
C ASP A 24 -9.59 -5.58 -17.62
N LEU A 25 -10.29 -6.41 -18.41
CA LEU A 25 -11.12 -7.52 -17.92
C LEU A 25 -10.33 -8.55 -17.08
N GLY A 26 -9.00 -8.51 -17.11
CA GLY A 26 -8.12 -9.38 -16.34
C GLY A 26 -7.93 -8.94 -14.88
N PHE A 27 -8.32 -7.71 -14.50
CA PHE A 27 -8.17 -7.25 -13.13
C PHE A 27 -9.28 -7.81 -12.22
N SER A 28 -8.89 -8.26 -11.04
CA SER A 28 -9.81 -8.72 -10.00
C SER A 28 -9.49 -8.08 -8.66
N PHE A 29 -10.53 -7.58 -8.00
CA PHE A 29 -10.41 -7.03 -6.65
C PHE A 29 -10.12 -8.13 -5.63
N HIS A 30 -9.44 -7.76 -4.55
CA HIS A 30 -9.34 -8.61 -3.38
C HIS A 30 -10.74 -8.86 -2.80
N TRP A 31 -11.05 -10.08 -2.35
CA TRP A 31 -12.39 -10.48 -1.92
C TRP A 31 -13.01 -9.59 -0.83
N ARG A 32 -12.22 -9.06 0.10
CA ARG A 32 -12.69 -8.11 1.13
C ARG A 32 -12.83 -6.66 0.65
N SER A 33 -12.20 -6.34 -0.47
CA SER A 33 -12.18 -4.98 -1.02
C SER A 33 -13.15 -4.81 -2.19
N CYS A 34 -13.67 -5.93 -2.72
CA CYS A 34 -14.54 -5.96 -3.89
C CYS A 34 -15.84 -5.16 -3.69
N GLU A 35 -16.49 -5.29 -2.52
CA GLU A 35 -17.73 -4.55 -2.24
C GLU A 35 -17.53 -3.03 -2.20
N LEU A 36 -16.32 -2.59 -1.82
CA LEU A 36 -15.96 -1.18 -1.72
C LEU A 36 -15.28 -0.64 -2.98
N GLY A 37 -14.98 -1.49 -3.97
CA GLY A 37 -14.13 -1.13 -5.11
C GLY A 37 -12.73 -0.64 -4.70
N LEU A 38 -12.25 -1.05 -3.51
CA LEU A 38 -11.04 -0.49 -2.93
C LEU A 38 -9.79 -1.18 -3.51
N PHE A 39 -9.03 -0.45 -4.34
CA PHE A 39 -7.77 -0.94 -4.90
C PHE A 39 -6.54 -0.15 -4.44
N GLN A 40 -6.73 1.03 -3.84
CA GLN A 40 -5.64 1.94 -3.45
C GLN A 40 -5.97 2.69 -2.16
N LEU A 41 -4.94 2.88 -1.32
CA LEU A 41 -4.93 3.85 -0.23
C LEU A 41 -3.63 4.66 -0.31
N CYS A 42 -3.73 5.98 -0.24
CA CYS A 42 -2.60 6.89 -0.24
C CYS A 42 -2.64 7.82 0.96
N PHE A 43 -1.52 7.96 1.65
CA PHE A 43 -1.35 9.00 2.66
C PHE A 43 0.08 9.52 2.66
N ALA A 44 0.26 10.79 2.28
CA ALA A 44 1.59 11.35 2.02
C ALA A 44 2.42 10.38 1.17
N ASP A 45 3.65 10.06 1.55
CA ASP A 45 4.53 9.17 0.79
C ASP A 45 4.20 7.66 0.90
N ASP A 46 3.19 7.26 1.68
CA ASP A 46 2.80 5.86 1.85
C ASP A 46 1.67 5.47 0.88
N LEU A 47 1.93 4.49 0.01
CA LEU A 47 0.97 3.90 -0.94
C LEU A 47 0.71 2.43 -0.59
N LEU A 48 -0.57 2.04 -0.53
CA LEU A 48 -1.01 0.65 -0.45
C LEU A 48 -1.89 0.33 -1.65
N LEU A 49 -1.61 -0.80 -2.29
CA LEU A 49 -2.40 -1.32 -3.40
C LEU A 49 -3.00 -2.67 -3.04
N PHE A 50 -4.24 -2.90 -3.46
CA PHE A 50 -5.01 -4.11 -3.15
C PHE A 50 -5.55 -4.73 -4.42
N CYS A 51 -5.25 -5.99 -4.65
CA CYS A 51 -5.83 -6.78 -5.73
C CYS A 51 -5.94 -8.25 -5.31
N LYS A 52 -6.59 -9.06 -6.15
CA LYS A 52 -6.55 -10.51 -6.03
C LYS A 52 -5.12 -11.00 -6.29
N ALA A 53 -4.72 -12.04 -5.56
CA ALA A 53 -3.39 -12.64 -5.68
C ALA A 53 -3.31 -13.52 -6.93
N ASP A 54 -3.28 -12.90 -8.10
CA ASP A 54 -3.14 -13.54 -9.41
C ASP A 54 -2.24 -12.71 -10.34
N VAL A 55 -1.66 -13.38 -11.34
CA VAL A 55 -0.70 -12.78 -12.27
C VAL A 55 -1.33 -11.65 -13.08
N SER A 56 -2.58 -11.81 -13.52
CA SER A 56 -3.27 -10.81 -14.34
C SER A 56 -3.43 -9.51 -13.58
N SER A 57 -4.01 -9.54 -12.38
CA SER A 57 -4.24 -8.35 -11.56
C SER A 57 -2.94 -7.63 -11.18
N VAL A 58 -1.90 -8.39 -10.80
CA VAL A 58 -0.60 -7.81 -10.44
C VAL A 58 0.13 -7.22 -11.65
N SER A 59 -0.02 -7.82 -12.84
CA SER A 59 0.56 -7.28 -14.07
C SER A 59 -0.07 -5.94 -14.48
N VAL A 60 -1.36 -5.73 -14.21
CA VAL A 60 -2.04 -4.44 -14.43
C VAL A 60 -1.40 -3.37 -13.56
N PHE A 61 -1.21 -3.63 -12.26
CA PHE A 61 -0.53 -2.70 -11.37
C PHE A 61 0.91 -2.39 -11.79
N LYS A 62 1.67 -3.39 -12.26
CA LYS A 62 3.02 -3.14 -12.76
C LYS A 62 3.02 -2.18 -13.95
N ARG A 63 2.11 -2.41 -14.91
CA ARG A 63 1.95 -1.59 -16.11
C ARG A 63 1.62 -0.14 -15.77
N ASP A 64 0.72 0.08 -14.81
CA ASP A 64 0.37 1.43 -14.35
C ASP A 64 1.50 2.11 -13.60
N LEU A 65 2.17 1.40 -12.69
CA LEU A 65 3.29 1.96 -11.95
C LEU A 65 4.43 2.36 -12.88
N ASP A 66 4.70 1.56 -13.92
CA ASP A 66 5.71 1.89 -14.94
C ASP A 66 5.29 3.09 -15.80
N SER A 67 4.02 3.14 -16.21
CA SER A 67 3.47 4.26 -16.98
C SER A 67 3.52 5.56 -16.17
N PHE A 68 3.05 5.52 -14.92
CA PHE A 68 3.13 6.65 -14.00
C PHE A 68 4.57 7.08 -13.74
N ALA A 69 5.50 6.14 -13.53
CA ALA A 69 6.91 6.45 -13.34
C ALA A 69 7.51 7.13 -14.57
N SER A 70 7.15 6.70 -15.79
CA SER A 70 7.62 7.36 -17.03
C SER A 70 7.10 8.79 -17.20
N LEU A 71 5.88 9.07 -16.72
CA LEU A 71 5.25 10.38 -16.84
C LEU A 71 5.73 11.36 -15.76
N SER A 72 5.91 10.87 -14.54
CA SER A 72 6.21 11.70 -13.36
C SER A 72 7.69 11.71 -12.97
N ASN A 73 8.49 10.78 -13.52
CA ASN A 73 9.83 10.42 -13.03
C ASN A 73 9.87 10.00 -11.55
N LEU A 74 8.72 9.64 -10.96
CA LEU A 74 8.63 9.09 -9.61
C LEU A 74 8.65 7.58 -9.67
N HIS A 75 9.74 6.99 -9.20
CA HIS A 75 9.89 5.55 -9.12
C HIS A 75 9.58 5.06 -7.71
N ALA A 76 8.77 3.99 -7.61
CA ALA A 76 8.65 3.25 -6.37
C ALA A 76 10.03 2.71 -5.98
N ASN A 77 10.43 2.85 -4.70
CA ASN A 77 11.72 2.36 -4.22
C ASN A 77 11.58 0.89 -3.79
N PRO A 78 11.96 -0.10 -4.64
CA PRO A 78 11.68 -1.52 -4.40
C PRO A 78 12.52 -2.05 -3.24
N THR A 79 13.73 -1.49 -3.07
CA THR A 79 14.77 -2.03 -2.19
C THR A 79 14.64 -1.57 -0.74
N LYS A 80 13.99 -0.43 -0.47
CA LYS A 80 13.89 0.14 0.89
C LYS A 80 12.48 0.17 1.48
N LYS A 81 11.43 0.25 0.68
CA LYS A 81 10.06 0.48 1.17
C LYS A 81 8.96 -0.32 0.44
N GLY A 82 9.27 -0.92 -0.72
CA GLY A 82 8.31 -1.75 -1.44
C GLY A 82 8.23 -3.15 -0.86
N HIS A 83 7.03 -3.56 -0.45
CA HIS A 83 6.78 -4.91 0.06
C HIS A 83 5.51 -5.47 -0.56
N LEU A 84 5.60 -6.70 -1.07
CA LEU A 84 4.43 -7.45 -1.51
C LEU A 84 4.00 -8.40 -0.37
N ILE A 85 2.79 -8.21 0.17
CA ILE A 85 2.20 -9.19 1.08
C ILE A 85 1.28 -10.11 0.29
N ILE A 86 1.60 -11.39 0.30
CA ILE A 86 0.81 -12.41 -0.38
C ILE A 86 0.05 -13.22 0.67
N SER A 87 -1.22 -13.51 0.39
CA SER A 87 -2.02 -14.40 1.23
C SER A 87 -1.40 -15.79 1.28
N GLN A 88 -1.43 -16.43 2.45
CA GLN A 88 -0.95 -17.81 2.66
C GLN A 88 -1.62 -18.85 1.75
N PHE A 89 -2.77 -18.51 1.15
CA PHE A 89 -3.52 -19.38 0.25
C PHE A 89 -3.08 -19.27 -1.22
N ALA A 90 -2.14 -18.38 -1.56
CA ALA A 90 -1.66 -18.12 -2.93
C ALA A 90 -0.16 -18.42 -3.08
N LEU A 91 0.31 -19.52 -2.47
CA LEU A 91 1.73 -19.89 -2.48
C LEU A 91 2.22 -20.31 -3.87
N ASP A 92 1.34 -20.88 -4.70
CA ASP A 92 1.72 -21.42 -6.01
C ASP A 92 2.12 -20.32 -7.01
N VAL A 93 1.49 -19.15 -6.92
CA VAL A 93 1.78 -17.98 -7.78
C VAL A 93 2.82 -17.04 -7.16
N ARG A 94 3.26 -17.31 -5.93
CA ARG A 94 4.08 -16.38 -5.13
C ARG A 94 5.33 -15.90 -5.84
N SER A 95 6.11 -16.83 -6.41
CA SER A 95 7.36 -16.52 -7.10
C SER A 95 7.12 -15.63 -8.32
N ASP A 96 6.04 -15.88 -9.06
CA ASP A 96 5.69 -15.11 -10.25
C ASP A 96 5.28 -13.68 -9.87
N LEU A 97 4.47 -13.51 -8.82
CA LEU A 97 4.03 -12.19 -8.37
C LEU A 97 5.21 -11.33 -7.88
N LEU A 98 6.15 -11.93 -7.15
CA LEU A 98 7.37 -11.24 -6.71
C LEU A 98 8.24 -10.82 -7.89
N ALA A 99 8.37 -11.68 -8.90
CA ALA A 99 9.13 -11.39 -10.11
C ALA A 99 8.51 -10.27 -10.96
N ILE A 100 7.18 -10.20 -11.06
CA ILE A 100 6.47 -9.18 -11.85
C ILE A 100 6.69 -7.78 -11.27
N LEU A 101 6.59 -7.63 -9.95
CA LEU A 101 6.72 -6.33 -9.29
C LEU A 101 8.16 -5.97 -8.93
N ASP A 102 9.10 -6.91 -9.06
CA ASP A 102 10.49 -6.79 -8.58
C ASP A 102 10.54 -6.35 -7.09
N LEU A 103 9.65 -6.92 -6.28
CA LEU A 103 9.51 -6.62 -4.86
C LEU A 103 9.94 -7.78 -4.00
N GLN A 104 10.47 -7.44 -2.82
CA GLN A 104 10.66 -8.43 -1.76
C GLN A 104 9.32 -8.70 -1.06
N GLU A 105 9.18 -9.93 -0.59
CA GLU A 105 8.02 -10.33 0.17
C GLU A 105 8.03 -9.71 1.57
N GLY A 106 6.94 -9.02 1.88
CA GLY A 106 6.70 -8.45 3.20
C GLY A 106 6.05 -9.45 4.15
N ARG A 107 6.24 -9.23 5.45
CA ARG A 107 5.49 -9.92 6.51
C ARG A 107 4.70 -8.92 7.32
N ILE A 108 3.50 -9.31 7.73
CA ILE A 108 2.68 -8.55 8.68
C ILE A 108 3.31 -8.69 10.08
N PRO A 109 3.32 -7.64 10.91
CA PRO A 109 2.72 -6.32 10.71
C PRO A 109 3.59 -5.35 9.89
N ILE A 110 3.02 -4.78 8.83
CA ILE A 110 3.63 -3.66 8.07
C ILE A 110 3.25 -2.35 8.75
N ARG A 111 4.15 -1.36 8.76
CA ARG A 111 3.81 -0.01 9.24
C ARG A 111 3.23 0.84 8.12
N TYR A 112 2.05 1.41 8.34
CA TYR A 112 1.42 2.43 7.49
C TYR A 112 1.06 3.62 8.39
N ILE A 113 1.47 4.84 8.02
CA ILE A 113 1.23 6.03 8.86
C ILE A 113 1.78 5.85 10.29
N ARG A 114 2.96 5.21 10.42
CA ARG A 114 3.60 4.87 11.71
C ARG A 114 2.78 3.96 12.64
N LEU A 115 1.71 3.35 12.13
CA LEU A 115 0.86 2.39 12.83
C LEU A 115 1.06 1.00 12.23
N PRO A 116 1.15 -0.06 13.05
CA PRO A 116 1.16 -1.42 12.53
C PRO A 116 -0.20 -1.74 11.90
N LEU A 117 -0.21 -2.01 10.60
CA LEU A 117 -1.30 -2.71 9.92
C LEU A 117 -1.31 -4.14 10.42
N LEU A 118 -2.35 -4.45 11.17
CA LEU A 118 -2.59 -5.76 11.74
C LEU A 118 -3.70 -6.44 10.95
N SER A 119 -3.61 -7.76 10.80
CA SER A 119 -4.64 -8.57 10.16
C SER A 119 -5.93 -8.71 10.98
N SER A 120 -5.89 -8.27 12.25
CA SER A 120 -7.00 -8.31 13.22
C SER A 120 -7.41 -6.91 13.68
N CYS A 121 -8.63 -6.78 14.22
CA CYS A 121 -9.06 -5.58 14.96
C CYS A 121 -7.98 -5.14 15.97
N LEU A 122 -7.77 -3.84 16.08
CA LEU A 122 -6.80 -3.22 16.99
C LEU A 122 -7.07 -3.67 18.43
N SER A 123 -6.27 -4.60 18.94
CA SER A 123 -6.23 -4.92 20.37
C SER A 123 -5.62 -3.74 21.13
N ILE A 124 -6.09 -3.50 22.36
CA ILE A 124 -5.51 -2.51 23.30
C ILE A 124 -3.99 -2.70 23.45
N SER A 125 -3.52 -3.95 23.38
CA SER A 125 -2.08 -4.29 23.40
C SER A 125 -1.29 -3.66 22.24
N ASN A 126 -1.89 -3.57 21.05
CA ASN A 126 -1.28 -2.97 19.86
C ASN A 126 -1.24 -1.43 19.93
N CYS A 127 -2.13 -0.82 20.71
CA CYS A 127 -2.16 0.62 20.96
C CYS A 127 -1.21 1.07 22.07
N LYS A 128 -0.67 0.13 22.88
CA LYS A 128 0.28 0.41 23.97
C LYS A 128 1.49 1.27 23.56
N PRO A 129 2.16 1.07 22.41
CA PRO A 129 3.25 1.96 21.98
C PRO A 129 2.79 3.39 21.66
N LEU A 130 1.53 3.59 21.24
CA LEU A 130 0.97 4.93 21.04
C LEU A 130 0.68 5.59 22.38
N LEU A 131 0.05 4.85 23.31
CA LEU A 131 -0.22 5.32 24.66
C LEU A 131 1.06 5.73 25.38
N MET A 132 2.13 4.93 25.29
CA MET A 132 3.44 5.29 25.85
C MET A 132 4.02 6.58 25.25
N LYS A 133 3.83 6.83 23.94
CA LYS A 133 4.28 8.09 23.31
C LYS A 133 3.45 9.28 23.77
N ILE A 134 2.14 9.11 23.95
CA ILE A 134 1.25 10.15 24.46
C ILE A 134 1.64 10.48 25.91
N ASP A 135 1.78 9.47 26.77
CA ASP A 135 2.23 9.64 28.16
C ASP A 135 3.59 10.33 28.25
N SER A 136 4.55 9.97 27.40
CA SER A 136 5.87 10.61 27.39
C SER A 136 5.79 12.09 27.02
N ARG A 137 4.87 12.48 26.14
CA ARG A 137 4.68 13.87 25.74
C ARG A 137 3.99 14.68 26.83
N ILE A 138 2.98 14.10 27.49
CA ILE A 138 2.28 14.73 28.61
C ILE A 138 3.23 14.94 29.79
N LYS A 139 4.02 13.92 30.16
CA LYS A 139 5.03 14.06 31.24
C LYS A 139 6.11 15.08 30.92
N GLY A 140 6.44 15.27 29.64
CA GLY A 140 7.35 16.33 29.19
C GLY A 140 6.77 17.75 29.32
N TRP A 141 5.46 17.89 29.55
CA TRP A 141 4.79 19.19 29.74
C TRP A 141 4.64 19.58 31.21
N GLU A 142 4.76 18.64 32.15
CA GLU A 142 4.74 18.92 33.60
C GLU A 142 6.06 19.49 34.13
N GLY A 143 7.07 19.64 33.26
CA GLY A 143 8.40 20.18 33.59
C GLY A 143 8.77 21.50 32.90
N VAL A 144 7.79 22.24 32.36
CA VAL A 144 7.94 23.62 31.86
C VAL A 144 7.14 24.58 32.72
#